data_AF-A0A7K4C4Q9-F1
#
_entry.id   AF-A0A7K4C4Q9-F1
#
_cell.length_a   1.000
_cell.length_b   1.000
_cell.length_c   1.000
_cell.angle_alpha   90.00
_cell.angle_beta   90.00
_cell.angle_gamma   90.00
#
_symmetry.space_group_name_H-M   'P 1'
#
loop_
_entity.id
_entity.type
_entity.pdbx_description
1 polymer ?
#
loop_
_entity_poly.entity_id
_entity_poly.type
_entity_poly.pdbx_seq_one_letter_code
_entity_poly.pdbx_strand_id
1 'polypeptide(L)'
;MDISRLKYRVEVLGDNGDIKRYGPFNEQKAREFFEVEESFGGTARIVRLEEEGIQQRWEVLTECGDWDRYERGHREKKKVEVPLQ
;
A
#
# COMPACT_ATOMS: atom_id res chain seq x y z
N MET A 1 3.42 6.79 23.51
CA MET A 1 3.37 6.59 22.04
C MET A 1 2.58 7.74 21.46
N ASP A 2 3.22 8.60 20.67
CA ASP A 2 2.59 9.79 20.11
C ASP A 2 1.78 9.40 18.86
N ILE A 3 0.45 9.42 18.97
CA ILE A 3 -0.46 8.98 17.90
C ILE A 3 -0.28 9.89 16.65
N SER A 4 0.21 11.13 16.84
CA SER A 4 0.54 12.07 15.76
C SER A 4 1.61 11.58 14.78
N ARG A 5 2.41 10.58 15.17
CA ARG A 5 3.46 9.96 14.35
C ARG A 5 2.98 8.70 13.62
N LEU A 6 1.74 8.27 13.83
CA LEU A 6 1.17 7.08 13.19
C LEU A 6 0.64 7.43 11.78
N LYS A 7 1.55 7.89 10.91
CA LYS A 7 1.24 8.30 9.54
C LYS A 7 1.58 7.24 8.51
N TYR A 8 2.04 6.07 8.91
CA TYR A 8 2.52 5.04 7.99
C TYR A 8 1.53 3.87 7.96
N ARG A 9 1.38 3.23 6.80
CA ARG A 9 0.70 1.94 6.64
C ARG A 9 1.53 1.06 5.73
N VAL A 10 1.40 -0.24 5.89
CA VAL A 10 1.97 -1.20 4.95
C VAL A 10 0.82 -1.85 4.18
N GLU A 11 0.89 -1.77 2.86
CA GLU A 11 -0.01 -2.49 1.98
C GLU A 11 0.69 -3.76 1.51
N VAL A 12 0.04 -4.91 1.66
CA VAL A 12 0.53 -6.22 1.20
C VAL A 12 -0.43 -6.74 0.16
N LEU A 13 0.10 -7.10 -0.99
CA LEU A 13 -0.64 -7.76 -2.05
C LEU A 13 -0.67 -9.26 -1.77
N GLY A 14 -1.87 -9.81 -1.58
CA GLY A 14 -2.09 -11.25 -1.50
C GLY A 14 -2.22 -11.90 -2.88
N ASP A 15 -2.00 -13.20 -2.95
CA ASP A 15 -2.03 -13.98 -4.21
C ASP A 15 -3.37 -13.91 -4.96
N ASN A 16 -4.47 -13.62 -4.25
CA ASN A 16 -5.81 -13.48 -4.81
C ASN A 16 -6.06 -12.09 -5.44
N GLY A 17 -5.08 -11.18 -5.40
CA GLY A 17 -5.21 -9.80 -5.85
C GLY A 17 -5.90 -8.88 -4.82
N ASP A 18 -6.00 -9.32 -3.57
CA ASP A 18 -6.48 -8.48 -2.47
C ASP A 18 -5.32 -7.67 -1.88
N ILE A 19 -5.56 -6.38 -1.61
CA ILE A 19 -4.62 -5.54 -0.85
C ILE A 19 -5.01 -5.57 0.62
N LYS A 20 -4.17 -6.18 1.45
CA LYS A 20 -4.25 -6.09 2.92
C LYS A 20 -3.53 -4.84 3.39
N ARG A 21 -4.20 -4.01 4.20
CA ARG A 21 -3.65 -2.75 4.71
C ARG A 21 -3.42 -2.86 6.20
N TYR A 22 -2.17 -2.71 6.63
CA TYR A 22 -1.74 -2.81 8.02
C TYR A 22 -1.34 -1.44 8.56
N GLY A 23 -1.80 -1.12 9.75
CA GLY A 23 -1.51 0.13 10.44
C GLY A 23 -2.75 0.77 11.05
N PRO A 24 -2.68 2.05 11.45
CA PRO A 24 -1.55 2.96 11.26
C PRO A 24 -0.33 2.64 12.16
N PHE A 25 0.87 2.89 11.64
CA PHE A 25 2.17 2.64 12.26
C PHE A 25 3.03 3.90 12.29
N ASN A 26 4.06 3.90 13.14
CA ASN A 26 5.18 4.83 13.01
C ASN A 26 6.13 4.32 11.90
N GLU A 27 7.10 5.15 11.51
CA GLU A 27 8.05 4.81 10.44
C GLU A 27 8.83 3.52 10.73
N GLN A 28 9.37 3.40 11.95
CA GLN A 28 10.19 2.25 12.37
C GLN A 28 9.40 0.94 12.24
N LYS A 29 8.19 0.89 12.81
CA LYS A 29 7.35 -0.31 12.79
C LYS A 29 6.83 -0.65 11.40
N ALA A 30 6.54 0.36 10.57
CA ALA A 30 6.17 0.12 9.18
C ALA A 30 7.34 -0.50 8.40
N ARG A 31 8.57 -0.03 8.66
CA ARG A 31 9.79 -0.58 8.06
C ARG A 31 10.07 -2.00 8.53
N GLU A 32 9.99 -2.26 9.83
CA GLU A 32 10.17 -3.62 10.38
C GLU A 32 9.17 -4.62 9.76
N PHE A 33 7.90 -4.21 9.63
CA PHE A 33 6.88 -5.06 9.00
C PHE A 33 7.19 -5.30 7.51
N PHE A 34 7.57 -4.24 6.78
CA PHE A 34 7.91 -4.33 5.37
C PHE A 34 9.12 -5.26 5.13
N GLU A 35 10.17 -5.14 5.93
CA GLU A 35 11.38 -5.97 5.84
C GLU A 35 11.08 -7.46 6.08
N VAL A 36 10.11 -7.75 6.97
CA VAL A 36 9.60 -9.11 7.18
C VAL A 36 8.90 -9.63 5.94
N GLU A 37 7.93 -8.90 5.38
CA GLU A 37 7.22 -9.32 4.17
C GLU A 37 8.16 -9.50 2.97
N GLU A 38 9.12 -8.59 2.80
CA GLU A 38 10.16 -8.70 1.76
C GLU A 38 11.00 -9.97 1.93
N SER A 39 11.39 -10.30 3.16
CA SER A 39 12.17 -11.52 3.45
C SER A 39 11.42 -12.81 3.15
N PHE A 40 10.09 -12.78 3.22
CA PHE A 40 9.23 -13.91 2.83
C PHE A 40 8.94 -13.94 1.31
N GLY A 41 9.51 -13.02 0.52
CA GLY A 41 9.24 -12.90 -0.91
C GLY A 41 7.85 -12.35 -1.22
N GLY A 42 7.22 -11.67 -0.27
CA GLY A 42 5.93 -11.03 -0.44
C GLY A 42 6.00 -9.80 -1.34
N THR A 43 4.83 -9.34 -1.78
CA THR A 43 4.68 -8.05 -2.48
C THR A 43 4.09 -7.05 -1.51
N ALA A 44 4.91 -6.15 -0.99
CA ALA A 44 4.54 -5.18 0.05
C ALA A 44 4.97 -3.76 -0.35
N ARG A 45 4.31 -2.73 0.20
CA ARG A 45 4.74 -1.34 0.07
C ARG A 45 4.39 -0.53 1.29
N ILE A 46 5.26 0.40 1.66
CA ILE A 46 4.99 1.36 2.72
C ILE A 46 4.35 2.59 2.10
N VAL A 47 3.21 3.00 2.64
CA VAL A 47 2.55 4.26 2.31
C VAL A 47 2.55 5.20 3.50
N ARG A 48 2.70 6.49 3.24
CA ARG A 48 2.66 7.55 4.25
C ARG A 48 1.51 8.49 3.97
N LEU A 49 0.79 8.85 5.03
CA LEU A 49 -0.24 9.86 5.02
C LEU A 49 0.43 11.24 5.00
N GLU A 50 0.30 11.91 3.86
CA GLU A 50 0.65 13.31 3.70
C GLU A 50 -0.62 14.16 3.81
N GLU A 51 -0.51 15.24 4.56
CA GLU A 51 -1.59 16.21 4.79
C GLU A 51 -1.15 17.52 4.12
N GLU A 52 -1.65 17.76 2.91
CA GLU A 52 -1.47 19.03 2.20
C GLU A 52 -2.75 19.86 2.37
N GLY A 53 -2.76 20.74 3.38
CA GLY A 53 -3.91 21.58 3.69
C GLY A 53 -5.12 20.75 4.17
N ILE A 54 -6.18 20.67 3.36
CA ILE A 54 -7.43 19.94 3.66
C ILE A 54 -7.42 18.54 3.02
N GLN A 55 -6.46 18.25 2.14
CA GLN A 55 -6.39 16.97 1.43
C GLN A 55 -5.44 16.00 2.13
N GLN A 56 -5.94 14.79 2.36
CA GLN A 56 -5.17 13.67 2.87
C GLN A 56 -4.84 12.73 1.71
N ARG A 57 -3.55 12.50 1.44
CA ARG A 57 -3.08 11.61 0.38
C ARG A 57 -2.14 10.55 0.95
N TRP A 58 -2.24 9.34 0.41
CA TRP A 58 -1.32 8.26 0.73
C TRP A 58 -0.26 8.18 -0.37
N GLU A 59 0.98 8.51 -0.01
CA GLU A 59 2.14 8.48 -0.91
C GLU A 59 2.93 7.19 -0.66
N VAL A 60 3.33 6.51 -1.73
CA VAL A 60 4.18 5.31 -1.64
C VAL A 60 5.62 5.77 -1.37
N LEU A 61 6.20 5.29 -0.26
CA LEU A 61 7.58 5.60 0.09
C LEU A 61 8.57 4.57 -0.43
N THR A 62 8.21 3.30 -0.35
CA THR A 62 9.03 2.17 -0.80
C THR A 62 8.13 0.99 -1.09
N GLU A 63 8.54 0.15 -2.02
CA GLU A 63 7.80 -1.04 -2.45
C GLU A 63 8.77 -2.19 -2.76
N CYS A 64 8.30 -3.42 -2.56
CA CYS A 64 8.97 -4.65 -2.92
C CYS A 64 7.97 -5.62 -3.60
N GLY A 65 8.50 -6.53 -4.41
CA GLY A 65 7.69 -7.47 -5.19
C GLY A 65 7.06 -6.85 -6.44
N ASP A 66 6.09 -7.55 -7.03
CA ASP A 66 5.55 -7.20 -8.35
C ASP A 66 4.21 -6.45 -8.23
N TRP A 67 4.30 -5.16 -7.89
CA TRP A 67 3.15 -4.25 -7.83
C TRP A 67 2.62 -3.88 -9.22
N ASP A 68 3.51 -3.78 -10.21
CA ASP A 68 3.16 -3.38 -11.57
C ASP A 68 2.19 -4.38 -12.24
N ARG A 69 2.35 -5.69 -12.00
CA ARG A 69 1.41 -6.71 -12.46
C ARG A 69 0.01 -6.53 -11.86
N TYR A 70 -0.07 -6.15 -10.58
CA TYR A 70 -1.35 -5.84 -9.95
C TYR A 70 -2.00 -4.59 -10.56
N GLU A 71 -1.25 -3.51 -10.73
CA GLU A 71 -1.77 -2.26 -11.27
C GLU A 71 -2.26 -2.43 -12.72
N ARG A 72 -1.54 -3.21 -13.54
CA ARG A 72 -2.00 -3.59 -14.88
C ARG A 72 -3.28 -4.41 -14.86
N GLY A 73 -3.34 -5.47 -14.04
CA GLY A 73 -4.54 -6.31 -13.92
C GLY A 73 -5.77 -5.56 -13.40
N HIS A 74 -5.59 -4.62 -12.47
CA HIS A 74 -6.67 -3.78 -11.97
C HIS A 74 -7.14 -2.75 -13.01
N ARG A 75 -6.21 -2.19 -13.80
CA ARG A 75 -6.55 -1.26 -14.90
C ARG A 75 -7.34 -1.94 -16.02
N GLU A 76 -7.06 -3.21 -16.28
CA GLU A 76 -7.82 -4.01 -17.25
C GLU A 76 -9.22 -4.35 -16.75
N LYS A 77 -9.39 -4.77 -15.48
CA LYS A 77 -10.72 -4.99 -14.87
C LYS A 77 -11.59 -3.73 -14.91
N LYS A 78 -11.02 -2.55 -14.66
CA LYS A 78 -11.74 -1.27 -14.73
C LYS A 78 -12.23 -0.89 -16.14
N LYS A 79 -11.65 -1.48 -17.21
CA LYS A 79 -12.15 -1.29 -18.59
C LYS A 79 -13.36 -2.17 -18.90
N VAL A 80 -13.55 -3.28 -18.19
CA VAL A 80 -14.68 -4.20 -18.39
C VAL A 80 -15.95 -3.69 -17.69
N GLU A 81 -15.81 -2.86 -16.66
CA GLU A 81 -16.91 -2.25 -15.90
C GLU A 81 -17.32 -0.84 -16.40
N VAL A 82 -16.89 -0.42 -17.60
CA VAL A 82 -17.48 0.78 -18.22
C VAL A 82 -18.84 0.37 -18.78
N PRO A 83 -19.97 0.93 -18.31
CA PRO A 83 -21.27 0.62 -18.88
C PRO A 83 -21.28 1.10 -20.32
N LEU A 84 -21.71 0.20 -21.21
CA LEU A 84 -22.17 0.54 -22.55
C LEU A 84 -23.22 1.66 -22.41
N GLN A 85 -22.91 2.88 -22.84
CA GLN A 85 -23.89 3.93 -23.07
C GLN A 85 -24.09 4.09 -24.57
#